data_AF-A0A928EN65-F1
#
_entry.id   AF-A0A928EN65-F1
#
_cell.length_a   1.000
_cell.length_b   1.000
_cell.length_c   1.000
_cell.angle_alpha   90.00
_cell.angle_beta   90.00
_cell.angle_gamma   90.00
#
_symmetry.space_group_name_H-M   'P 1'
#
loop_
_entity.id
_entity.type
_entity.pdbx_description
1 polymer ?
#
loop_
_entity_poly.entity_id
_entity_poly.type
_entity_poly.pdbx_seq_one_letter_code
_entity_poly.pdbx_strand_id
1 'polypeptide(L)'
;MDSVISMLLTTLATAISGAILFFMKRYFGEHHEIENRRDSAKAKESALILRSLNALGKLTVANSIALRDGKTNGEMSSALKEYESVEKELYEYLVESRTENE
;
A
#
# COMPACT_ATOMS: atom_id res chain seq x y z
N MET A 1 -60.27 -10.17 2.42
CA MET A 1 -59.09 -11.06 2.28
C MET A 1 -57.94 -10.35 1.58
N ASP A 2 -58.22 -9.46 0.62
CA ASP A 2 -57.20 -8.76 -0.18
C ASP A 2 -56.23 -7.89 0.64
N SER A 3 -56.69 -7.18 1.68
CA SER A 3 -55.81 -6.36 2.53
C SER A 3 -54.81 -7.15 3.37
N VAL A 4 -55.15 -8.38 3.75
CA VAL A 4 -54.26 -9.25 4.54
C VAL A 4 -53.18 -9.85 3.64
N ILE A 5 -53.55 -10.21 2.41
CA ILE A 5 -52.63 -10.70 1.38
C ILE A 5 -51.63 -9.61 0.98
N SER A 6 -52.08 -8.37 0.78
CA SER A 6 -51.17 -7.25 0.48
C SER A 6 -50.20 -6.98 1.63
N MET A 7 -50.65 -7.08 2.88
CA MET A 7 -49.80 -6.84 4.06
C MET A 7 -48.71 -7.90 4.24
N LEU A 8 -49.05 -9.17 3.95
CA LEU A 8 -48.09 -10.28 3.91
C LEU A 8 -47.07 -10.11 2.78
N LEU A 9 -47.50 -9.67 1.60
CA LEU A 9 -46.61 -9.39 0.47
C LEU A 9 -45.62 -8.26 0.78
N THR A 10 -46.09 -7.15 1.38
CA THR A 10 -45.21 -6.02 1.72
C THR A 10 -44.22 -6.32 2.83
N THR A 11 -44.63 -7.11 3.83
CA THR A 11 -43.73 -7.54 4.92
C THR A 11 -42.67 -8.50 4.41
N LEU A 12 -43.04 -9.44 3.53
CA LEU A 12 -42.09 -10.33 2.87
C LEU A 12 -41.11 -9.57 1.97
N ALA A 13 -41.60 -8.61 1.18
CA ALA A 13 -40.75 -7.77 0.33
C ALA A 13 -39.75 -6.93 1.15
N THR A 14 -40.16 -6.43 2.31
CA THR A 14 -39.29 -5.67 3.22
C THR A 14 -38.22 -6.58 3.83
N ALA A 15 -38.59 -7.79 4.24
CA ALA A 15 -37.65 -8.78 4.77
C ALA A 15 -36.61 -9.21 3.72
N ILE A 16 -37.02 -9.44 2.47
CA ILE A 16 -36.12 -9.78 1.36
C ILE A 16 -35.19 -8.60 1.05
N SER A 17 -35.70 -7.37 1.03
CA SER A 17 -34.89 -6.16 0.80
C SER A 17 -33.83 -5.98 1.90
N GLY A 18 -34.21 -6.18 3.16
CA GLY A 18 -33.27 -6.16 4.28
C GLY A 18 -32.21 -7.25 4.21
N ALA A 19 -32.60 -8.47 3.81
CA ALA A 19 -31.66 -9.58 3.61
C ALA A 19 -30.65 -9.27 2.50
N ILE A 20 -31.09 -8.75 1.35
CA ILE A 20 -30.21 -8.35 0.25
C ILE A 20 -29.19 -7.30 0.70
N LEU A 21 -29.65 -6.25 1.40
CA LEU A 21 -28.77 -5.21 1.93
C LEU A 21 -27.76 -5.75 2.96
N PHE A 22 -28.18 -6.70 3.79
CA PHE A 22 -27.30 -7.35 4.77
C PHE A 22 -26.19 -8.17 4.09
N PHE A 23 -26.55 -9.01 3.11
CA PHE A 23 -25.59 -9.78 2.33
C PHE A 23 -24.65 -8.88 1.52
N MET A 24 -25.18 -7.80 0.94
CA MET A 24 -24.38 -6.81 0.21
C MET A 24 -23.37 -6.14 1.14
N LYS A 25 -23.78 -5.68 2.33
CA LYS A 25 -22.88 -5.08 3.32
C LYS A 25 -21.78 -6.04 3.77
N ARG A 26 -22.10 -7.32 3.97
CA ARG A 26 -21.12 -8.36 4.29
C ARG A 26 -20.08 -8.50 3.18
N TYR A 27 -20.53 -8.57 1.93
CA TYR A 27 -19.68 -8.70 0.76
C TYR A 27 -18.77 -7.47 0.55
N PHE A 28 -19.31 -6.25 0.61
CA PHE A 28 -18.51 -5.02 0.51
C PHE A 28 -17.51 -4.87 1.66
N GLY A 29 -17.86 -5.33 2.87
CA GLY A 29 -16.94 -5.29 4.01
C GLY A 29 -15.68 -6.13 3.78
N GLU A 30 -15.83 -7.37 3.30
CA GLU A 30 -14.69 -8.24 2.99
C GLU A 30 -13.85 -7.68 1.82
N HIS A 31 -14.50 -7.13 0.79
CA HIS A 31 -13.79 -6.51 -0.34
C HIS A 31 -13.00 -5.26 0.06
N HIS A 32 -13.57 -4.39 0.89
CA HIS A 32 -12.86 -3.21 1.38
C HIS A 32 -11.66 -3.54 2.25
N GLU A 33 -11.71 -4.60 3.07
CA GLU A 33 -10.54 -5.01 3.83
C GLU A 33 -9.40 -5.52 2.93
N ILE A 34 -9.73 -6.28 1.90
CA ILE A 34 -8.74 -6.76 0.92
C ILE A 34 -8.15 -5.57 0.15
N GLU A 35 -8.98 -4.63 -0.30
CA GLU A 35 -8.55 -3.44 -1.01
C GLU A 35 -7.66 -2.53 -0.15
N ASN A 36 -8.05 -2.27 1.11
CA ASN A 36 -7.22 -1.53 2.06
C ASN A 36 -5.86 -2.20 2.34
N ARG A 37 -5.81 -3.53 2.42
CA ARG A 37 -4.53 -4.24 2.55
C ARG A 37 -3.66 -4.06 1.31
N ARG A 38 -4.24 -4.13 0.11
CA ARG A 38 -3.51 -3.90 -1.14
C ARG A 38 -3.02 -2.46 -1.26
N ASP A 39 -3.83 -1.49 -0.88
CA ASP A 39 -3.46 -0.07 -0.98
C ASP A 39 -2.42 0.33 0.07
N SER A 40 -2.50 -0.22 1.28
CA SER A 40 -1.45 -0.04 2.29
C SER A 40 -0.12 -0.69 1.90
N ALA A 41 -0.16 -1.86 1.25
CA ALA A 41 1.03 -2.49 0.68
C ALA A 41 1.66 -1.61 -0.43
N LYS A 42 0.87 -1.10 -1.37
CA LYS A 42 1.34 -0.18 -2.42
C LYS A 42 1.90 1.13 -1.86
N ALA A 43 1.30 1.66 -0.79
CA ALA A 43 1.80 2.86 -0.12
C ALA A 43 3.17 2.61 0.51
N LYS A 44 3.36 1.44 1.14
CA LYS A 44 4.65 1.01 1.70
C LYS A 44 5.71 0.86 0.60
N GLU A 45 5.37 0.22 -0.52
CA GLU A 45 6.24 0.10 -1.69
C GLU A 45 6.66 1.47 -2.23
N SER A 46 5.68 2.36 -2.47
CA SER A 46 5.92 3.70 -3.00
C SER A 46 6.81 4.53 -2.08
N ALA A 47 6.61 4.42 -0.77
CA ALA A 47 7.44 5.09 0.22
C ALA A 47 8.88 4.59 0.22
N LEU A 48 9.09 3.26 0.12
CA LEU A 48 10.43 2.67 0.04
C LEU A 48 11.17 3.12 -1.21
N ILE A 49 10.53 3.05 -2.38
CA ILE A 49 11.11 3.52 -3.65
C ILE A 49 11.53 4.99 -3.55
N LEU A 50 10.68 5.85 -2.99
CA LEU A 50 11.00 7.27 -2.84
C LEU A 50 12.19 7.50 -1.91
N ARG A 51 12.29 6.73 -0.81
CA ARG A 51 13.45 6.77 0.09
C ARG A 51 14.72 6.33 -0.62
N SER A 52 14.67 5.28 -1.45
CA SER A 52 15.81 4.82 -2.25
C SER A 52 16.28 5.89 -3.24
N LEU A 53 15.34 6.54 -3.93
CA LEU A 53 15.66 7.63 -4.86
C LEU A 53 16.32 8.81 -4.15
N ASN A 54 15.83 9.17 -2.96
CA ASN A 54 16.42 10.25 -2.17
C ASN A 54 17.84 9.91 -1.70
N ALA A 55 18.07 8.69 -1.20
CA ALA A 55 19.40 8.24 -0.78
C ALA A 55 20.38 8.22 -1.96
N LEU A 56 19.94 7.71 -3.12
CA LEU A 56 20.71 7.74 -4.36
C LEU A 56 21.03 9.18 -4.79
N GLY A 57 20.08 10.10 -4.69
CA GLY A 57 20.27 11.52 -4.99
C GLY A 57 21.34 12.16 -4.11
N LYS A 58 21.27 11.94 -2.79
CA LYS A 58 22.30 12.41 -1.83
C LYS A 58 23.69 11.86 -2.15
N LEU A 59 23.79 10.56 -2.42
CA LEU A 59 25.05 9.91 -2.78
C LEU A 59 25.60 10.48 -4.10
N THR A 60 24.74 10.69 -5.08
CA THR A 60 25.10 11.27 -6.38
C THR A 60 25.62 12.70 -6.23
N VAL A 61 24.99 13.51 -5.38
CA VAL A 61 25.45 14.88 -5.10
C VAL A 61 26.80 14.86 -4.38
N ALA A 62 26.95 14.03 -3.34
CA ALA A 62 28.22 13.89 -2.63
C ALA A 62 29.34 13.44 -3.58
N ASN A 63 29.05 12.47 -4.45
CA ASN A 63 29.96 11.98 -5.47
C ASN A 63 30.32 13.06 -6.50
N SER A 64 29.34 13.81 -6.99
CA SER A 64 29.57 14.91 -7.93
C SER A 64 30.44 16.01 -7.33
N ILE A 65 30.26 16.34 -6.05
CA ILE A 65 31.12 17.28 -5.33
C ILE A 65 32.54 16.74 -5.23
N ALA A 66 32.71 15.46 -4.88
CA ALA A 66 34.03 14.84 -4.81
C ALA A 66 34.77 14.82 -6.16
N LEU A 67 34.04 14.54 -7.25
CA LEU A 67 34.58 14.57 -8.61
C LEU A 67 34.94 15.99 -9.06
N ARG A 68 34.11 16.99 -8.75
CA ARG A 68 34.34 18.40 -9.13
C ARG A 68 35.47 19.04 -8.34
N ASP A 69 35.49 18.84 -7.02
CA ASP A 69 36.39 19.55 -6.10
C ASP A 69 37.67 18.74 -5.80
N GLY A 70 37.76 17.49 -6.30
CA GLY A 70 38.89 16.58 -6.08
C GLY A 70 39.01 16.08 -4.63
N LYS A 71 38.05 16.41 -3.77
CA LYS A 71 38.00 16.05 -2.35
C LYS A 71 36.56 15.86 -1.89
N THR A 72 36.32 14.95 -0.96
CA THR A 72 34.98 14.72 -0.42
C THR A 72 34.53 15.90 0.45
N ASN A 73 33.22 16.13 0.50
CA ASN A 73 32.60 17.15 1.36
C ASN A 73 32.35 16.65 2.80
N GLY A 74 32.89 15.49 3.17
CA GLY A 74 32.61 14.83 4.46
C GLY A 74 31.32 14.01 4.51
N GLU A 75 30.39 14.20 3.57
CA GLU A 75 29.08 13.52 3.58
C GLU A 75 29.08 12.19 2.83
N MET A 76 30.14 11.86 2.09
CA MET A 76 30.19 10.67 1.23
C MET A 76 29.93 9.37 2.00
N SER A 77 30.61 9.16 3.13
CA SER A 77 30.45 7.94 3.93
C SER A 77 29.05 7.84 4.54
N SER A 78 28.45 8.97 4.94
CA SER A 78 27.09 9.02 5.46
C SER A 78 26.07 8.68 4.38
N ALA A 79 26.19 9.32 3.21
CA ALA A 79 25.32 9.09 2.06
C ALA A 79 25.43 7.65 1.52
N LEU A 80 26.64 7.07 1.51
CA LEU A 80 26.84 5.68 1.11
C LEU A 80 26.16 4.72 2.09
N LYS A 81 26.33 4.93 3.40
CA LYS A 81 25.67 4.11 4.42
C LYS A 81 24.15 4.22 4.37
N GLU A 82 23.62 5.43 4.13
CA GLU A 82 22.18 5.64 3.95
C GLU A 82 21.67 4.89 2.71
N TYR A 83 22.40 4.95 1.60
CA TYR A 83 22.07 4.22 0.37
C TYR A 83 22.06 2.70 0.60
N GLU A 84 23.13 2.12 1.15
CA GLU A 84 23.23 0.68 1.43
C GLU A 84 22.10 0.19 2.35
N SER A 85 21.76 0.98 3.37
CA SER A 85 20.68 0.64 4.29
C SER A 85 19.32 0.60 3.59
N VAL A 86 19.01 1.60 2.77
CA VAL A 86 17.71 1.71 2.09
C VAL A 86 17.62 0.73 0.92
N GLU A 87 18.72 0.46 0.23
CA GLU A 87 18.82 -0.58 -0.79
C GLU A 87 18.49 -1.96 -0.19
N LYS A 88 19.06 -2.27 0.97
CA LYS A 88 18.75 -3.51 1.69
C LYS A 88 17.28 -3.60 2.09
N GLU A 89 16.71 -2.52 2.64
CA GLU A 89 15.29 -2.46 3.04
C GLU A 89 14.36 -2.68 1.84
N LEU A 90 14.67 -2.07 0.69
CA LEU A 90 13.91 -2.27 -0.54
C LEU A 90 14.06 -3.70 -1.08
N TYR A 91 15.28 -4.26 -1.03
CA TYR A 91 15.53 -5.62 -1.50
C TYR A 91 14.77 -6.65 -0.66
N GLU A 92 14.81 -6.54 0.67
CA GLU A 92 14.04 -7.38 1.58
C GLU A 92 12.54 -7.29 1.28
N TYR A 93 12.01 -6.08 1.10
CA TYR A 93 10.61 -5.88 0.71
C TYR A 93 10.25 -6.55 -0.63
N LEU A 94 11.12 -6.43 -1.65
CA LEU A 94 10.89 -7.05 -2.96
C LEU A 94 10.94 -8.58 -2.91
N VAL A 95 11.76 -9.16 -2.04
CA VAL A 95 11.81 -10.61 -1.80
C VAL A 95 10.56 -11.08 -1.07
N GLU A 96 10.20 -10.43 0.05
CA GLU A 96 8.98 -10.75 0.83
C GLU A 96 7.72 -10.64 -0.04
N SER A 97 7.59 -9.56 -0.81
CA SER A 97 6.44 -9.35 -1.68
C SER A 97 6.30 -10.41 -2.78
N ARG A 98 7.39 -11.00 -3.29
CA ARG A 98 7.31 -12.12 -4.25
C ARG A 98 6.82 -13.40 -3.57
N THR A 99 7.30 -13.67 -2.36
CA THR A 99 6.87 -14.85 -1.59
C THR A 99 5.43 -14.75 -1.09
N GLU A 100 4.89 -13.56 -0.86
CA GLU A 100 3.49 -13.36 -0.47
C GLU A 100 2.50 -13.43 -1.64
N ASN A 101 2.97 -13.27 -2.89
CA ASN A 101 2.14 -13.27 -4.10
C ASN A 101 2.14 -14.62 -4.86
N GLU A 102 2.88 -15.64 -4.39
CA GLU A 102 2.84 -17.05 -4.87
C GLU A 102 1.89 -17.91 -4.02
#